data_AF-A0A6G3MFK6-F1
#
_entry.id   AF-A0A6G3MFK6-F1
#
_cell.length_a   1.000
_cell.length_b   1.000
_cell.length_c   1.000
_cell.angle_alpha   90.00
_cell.angle_beta   90.00
_cell.angle_gamma   90.00
#
_symmetry.space_group_name_H-M   'P 1'
#
loop_
_entity.id
_entity.type
_entity.pdbx_description
1 polymer ?
#
loop_
_entity_poly.entity_id
_entity_poly.type
_entity_poly.pdbx_seq_one_letter_code
_entity_poly.pdbx_strand_id
1 'polypeptide(L)'
;MSKLVSFLFIINFGVVFFNFHSIYRNERRLFSSFIRFSNTKMGTTMLNSLILLFLYSMCDFGILLFFGGLRPFETDRIKERIWFAVTDTFLAFAVFSSDISSNLLLSLALLLFIKYFHFAFEVRIGSIERDVVIPKSTILKSSVFFIFFLFMDLFFVHYLYVYSDNSDNIQHLMINEYAILCINLVYNMVKLIIHYIDYIKDYAFHAKITLFSYLFIFKCIPFF
;
A
#
# COMPACT_ATOMS: atom_id res chain seq x y z
N MET A 1 3.76 2.99 16.82
CA MET A 1 3.06 1.92 17.58
C MET A 1 2.19 2.50 18.69
N SER A 2 0.89 2.69 18.44
CA SER A 2 -0.08 2.90 19.53
C SER A 2 -0.06 1.68 20.45
N LYS A 3 -0.03 1.90 21.78
CA LYS A 3 -0.08 0.80 22.79
C LYS A 3 -1.24 -0.16 22.54
N LEU A 4 -2.33 0.35 21.96
CA LEU A 4 -3.52 -0.41 21.60
C LEU A 4 -3.26 -1.44 20.50
N VAL A 5 -2.49 -1.11 19.45
CA VAL A 5 -2.23 -2.02 18.32
C VAL A 5 -1.35 -3.19 18.76
N SER A 6 -0.32 -2.91 19.57
CA SER A 6 0.51 -3.95 20.16
C SER A 6 -0.31 -4.88 21.07
N PHE A 7 -1.20 -4.31 21.87
CA PHE A 7 -2.12 -5.09 22.71
C PHE A 7 -3.05 -5.99 21.88
N LEU A 8 -3.67 -5.47 20.82
CA LEU A 8 -4.52 -6.25 19.92
C LEU A 8 -3.75 -7.37 19.20
N PHE A 9 -2.49 -7.11 18.83
CA PHE A 9 -1.63 -8.10 18.21
C PHE A 9 -1.32 -9.25 19.17
N ILE A 10 -0.98 -8.95 20.43
CA ILE A 10 -0.72 -9.95 21.48
C ILE A 10 -1.98 -10.79 21.75
N ILE A 11 -3.16 -10.15 21.83
CA ILE A 11 -4.43 -10.86 22.01
C ILE A 11 -4.71 -11.79 20.83
N ASN A 12 -4.61 -11.28 19.59
CA ASN A 12 -4.85 -12.11 18.39
C ASN A 12 -3.90 -13.31 18.36
N PHE A 13 -2.62 -13.08 18.64
CA PHE A 13 -1.63 -14.15 18.69
C PHE A 13 -1.98 -15.20 19.77
N GLY A 14 -2.39 -14.76 20.96
CA GLY A 14 -2.84 -15.66 22.04
C GLY A 14 -4.06 -16.49 21.66
N VAL A 15 -5.06 -15.87 21.01
CA VAL A 15 -6.27 -16.56 20.55
C VAL A 15 -5.97 -17.57 19.44
N VAL A 16 -5.13 -17.21 18.47
CA VAL A 16 -4.66 -18.14 17.42
C VAL A 16 -3.92 -19.31 18.04
N PHE A 17 -2.99 -19.04 18.96
CA PHE A 17 -2.21 -20.07 19.63
C PHE A 17 -3.09 -21.03 20.44
N PHE A 18 -4.06 -20.52 21.20
CA PHE A 18 -4.98 -21.35 21.98
C PHE A 18 -5.82 -22.28 21.09
N ASN A 19 -6.42 -21.75 20.03
CA ASN A 19 -7.24 -22.54 19.12
C ASN A 19 -6.40 -23.57 18.35
N PHE A 20 -5.21 -23.18 17.88
CA PHE A 20 -4.27 -24.09 17.23
C PHE A 20 -3.81 -25.20 18.19
N HIS A 21 -3.51 -24.86 19.45
CA HIS A 21 -3.11 -25.83 20.45
C HIS A 21 -4.21 -26.86 20.74
N SER A 22 -5.48 -26.44 20.79
CA SER A 22 -6.63 -27.32 20.94
C SER A 22 -6.70 -28.37 19.82
N ILE A 23 -6.51 -27.94 18.56
CA ILE A 23 -6.50 -28.85 17.40
C ILE A 23 -5.26 -29.75 17.42
N TYR A 24 -4.10 -29.20 17.75
CA TYR A 24 -2.84 -29.93 17.85
C TYR A 24 -2.90 -31.07 18.88
N ARG A 25 -3.58 -30.85 20.01
CA ARG A 25 -3.76 -31.87 21.04
C ARG A 25 -4.48 -33.11 20.52
N ASN A 26 -5.39 -32.94 19.56
CA ASN A 26 -6.15 -34.03 18.97
C ASN A 26 -5.34 -34.82 17.92
N GLU A 27 -4.58 -34.14 17.06
CA GLU A 27 -3.92 -34.79 15.92
C GLU A 27 -2.45 -35.18 16.18
N ARG A 28 -1.78 -34.52 17.15
CA ARG A 28 -0.36 -34.71 17.51
C ARG A 28 0.65 -34.56 16.35
N ARG A 29 0.22 -34.05 15.19
CA ARG A 29 1.06 -33.80 14.01
C ARG A 29 0.92 -32.34 13.58
N LEU A 30 2.00 -31.57 13.67
CA LEU A 30 1.99 -30.11 13.44
C LEU A 30 1.41 -29.72 12.06
N PHE A 31 1.86 -30.39 11.00
CA PHE A 31 1.46 -30.04 9.63
C PHE A 31 -0.04 -30.29 9.36
N SER A 32 -0.56 -31.43 9.81
CA SER A 32 -1.99 -31.76 9.70
C SER A 32 -2.85 -30.75 10.46
N SER A 33 -2.44 -30.41 11.69
CA SER A 33 -3.18 -29.48 12.54
C SER A 33 -3.22 -28.07 11.94
N PHE A 34 -2.14 -27.65 11.28
CA PHE A 34 -2.09 -26.36 10.59
C PHE A 34 -3.04 -26.31 9.40
N ILE A 35 -3.02 -27.33 8.53
CA ILE A 35 -3.92 -27.41 7.38
C ILE A 35 -5.38 -27.43 7.84
N ARG A 36 -5.69 -28.19 8.89
CA ARG A 36 -7.05 -28.23 9.42
C ARG A 36 -7.48 -26.88 9.99
N PHE A 37 -6.61 -26.22 10.76
CA PHE A 37 -6.88 -24.89 11.27
C PHE A 37 -7.14 -23.90 10.12
N SER A 38 -6.29 -23.88 9.10
CA SER A 38 -6.44 -23.00 7.93
C SER A 38 -7.66 -23.35 7.06
N ASN A 39 -8.20 -24.57 7.13
CA ASN A 39 -9.41 -24.93 6.39
C ASN A 39 -10.71 -24.54 7.13
N THR A 40 -10.64 -24.22 8.42
CA THR A 40 -11.81 -23.73 9.15
C THR A 40 -12.07 -22.25 8.86
N LYS A 41 -13.34 -21.85 8.73
CA LYS A 41 -13.74 -20.44 8.56
C LYS A 41 -13.20 -19.53 9.68
N MET A 42 -13.13 -20.06 10.90
CA MET A 42 -12.59 -19.34 12.06
C MET A 42 -11.08 -19.19 11.97
N GLY A 43 -10.36 -20.25 11.58
CA GLY A 43 -8.91 -20.18 11.42
C GLY A 43 -8.47 -19.24 10.30
N THR A 44 -9.13 -19.26 9.13
CA THR A 44 -8.80 -18.32 8.03
C THR A 44 -9.00 -16.86 8.42
N THR A 45 -10.14 -16.55 9.06
CA THR A 45 -10.45 -15.18 9.51
C THR A 45 -9.46 -14.69 10.57
N MET A 46 -9.06 -15.55 11.51
CA MET A 46 -8.03 -15.23 12.50
C MET A 46 -6.63 -15.05 11.89
N LEU A 47 -6.29 -15.82 10.86
CA LEU A 47 -5.03 -15.62 10.13
C LEU A 47 -5.04 -14.30 9.37
N ASN A 48 -6.15 -13.96 8.70
CA ASN A 48 -6.29 -12.69 8.00
C ASN A 48 -6.21 -11.49 8.94
N SER A 49 -6.84 -11.55 10.13
CA SER A 49 -6.74 -10.47 11.13
C SER A 49 -5.31 -10.29 11.63
N LEU A 50 -4.58 -11.39 11.82
CA LEU A 50 -3.17 -11.35 12.22
C LEU A 50 -2.29 -10.75 11.12
N ILE A 51 -2.51 -11.14 9.86
CA ILE A 51 -1.78 -10.57 8.71
C ILE A 51 -2.07 -9.07 8.60
N LEU A 52 -3.32 -8.64 8.73
CA LEU A 52 -3.69 -7.22 8.64
C LEU A 52 -3.04 -6.39 9.75
N LEU A 53 -3.03 -6.88 10.99
CA LEU A 53 -2.33 -6.22 12.10
C LEU A 53 -0.82 -6.18 11.88
N PHE A 54 -0.25 -7.26 11.34
CA PHE A 54 1.17 -7.32 11.00
C PHE A 54 1.52 -6.28 9.92
N LEU A 55 0.77 -6.22 8.82
CA LEU A 55 0.96 -5.23 7.76
C LEU A 55 0.84 -3.81 8.30
N TYR A 56 -0.19 -3.52 9.11
CA TYR A 56 -0.32 -2.21 9.76
C TYR A 56 0.90 -1.87 10.62
N SER A 57 1.47 -2.85 11.33
CA SER A 57 2.68 -2.62 12.13
C SER A 57 3.93 -2.35 11.28
N MET A 58 4.01 -2.97 10.10
CA MET A 58 5.09 -2.77 9.16
C MET A 58 5.03 -1.41 8.46
N CYS A 59 3.87 -0.73 8.44
CA CYS A 59 3.76 0.62 7.88
C CYS A 59 4.69 1.63 8.56
N ASP A 60 4.65 1.69 9.90
CA ASP A 60 5.50 2.59 10.71
C ASP A 60 6.99 2.28 10.45
N PHE A 61 7.34 1.00 10.40
CA PHE A 61 8.70 0.54 10.16
C PHE A 61 9.19 0.88 8.75
N GLY A 62 8.36 0.64 7.74
CA GLY A 62 8.68 0.96 6.34
C GLY A 62 8.87 2.45 6.12
N ILE A 63 8.09 3.31 6.79
CA ILE A 63 8.31 4.76 6.74
C ILE A 63 9.68 5.13 7.27
N LEU A 64 10.06 4.56 8.42
CA LEU A 64 11.37 4.80 9.00
C LEU A 64 12.50 4.36 8.05
N LEU A 65 12.32 3.21 7.39
CA LEU A 65 13.30 2.65 6.46
C LEU A 65 13.48 3.52 5.19
N PHE A 66 12.39 3.89 4.52
CA PHE A 66 12.46 4.62 3.25
C PHE A 66 12.62 6.13 3.41
N PHE A 67 11.94 6.73 4.40
CA PHE A 67 11.87 8.18 4.55
C PHE A 67 12.69 8.70 5.74
N GLY A 68 13.11 7.84 6.67
CA GLY A 68 13.83 8.23 7.89
C GLY A 68 12.96 8.89 8.95
N GLY A 69 11.73 9.26 8.61
CA GLY A 69 10.76 9.94 9.46
C GLY A 69 9.86 10.87 8.64
N LEU A 70 8.63 11.06 9.11
CA LEU A 70 7.66 11.99 8.53
C LEU A 70 7.41 13.15 9.48
N ARG A 71 7.22 14.35 8.91
CA ARG A 71 6.80 15.54 9.64
C ARG A 71 5.34 15.37 10.10
N PRO A 72 4.91 15.98 11.23
CA PRO A 72 3.55 15.79 11.74
C PRO A 72 2.45 16.05 10.69
N PHE A 73 2.56 17.14 9.94
CA PHE A 73 1.60 17.45 8.86
C PHE A 73 1.61 16.41 7.72
N GLU A 74 2.75 15.77 7.43
CA GLU A 74 2.82 14.72 6.41
C GLU A 74 2.00 13.52 6.90
N THR A 75 2.17 13.13 8.18
CA THR A 75 1.42 12.02 8.77
C THR A 75 -0.09 12.28 8.79
N ASP A 76 -0.52 13.49 9.12
CA ASP A 76 -1.96 13.80 9.19
C ASP A 76 -2.60 13.80 7.81
N ARG A 77 -1.91 14.36 6.80
CA ARG A 77 -2.38 14.31 5.42
C ARG A 77 -2.47 12.88 4.86
N ILE A 78 -1.53 12.00 5.25
CA ILE A 78 -1.57 10.59 4.86
C ILE A 78 -2.77 9.89 5.53
N LYS A 79 -3.05 10.17 6.81
CA LYS A 79 -4.21 9.61 7.53
C LYS A 79 -5.54 10.03 6.90
N GLU A 80 -5.67 11.28 6.48
CA GLU A 80 -6.89 11.73 5.79
C GLU A 80 -7.09 10.96 4.49
N ARG A 81 -6.05 10.87 3.65
CA ARG A 81 -6.15 10.18 2.36
C ARG A 81 -6.37 8.68 2.49
N ILE A 82 -5.75 8.03 3.48
CA ILE A 82 -5.94 6.58 3.65
C ILE A 82 -7.37 6.27 4.08
N TRP A 83 -8.01 7.13 4.88
CA TRP A 83 -9.41 6.92 5.27
C TRP A 83 -10.34 6.96 4.07
N PHE A 84 -10.16 7.95 3.18
CA PHE A 84 -10.93 8.01 1.91
C PHE A 84 -10.62 6.84 0.99
N ALA A 85 -9.36 6.45 0.83
CA ALA A 85 -8.99 5.31 0.00
C ALA A 85 -9.57 3.99 0.54
N VAL A 86 -9.63 3.83 1.85
CA VAL A 86 -10.28 2.69 2.50
C VAL A 86 -11.77 2.68 2.15
N THR A 87 -12.48 3.80 2.29
CA THR A 87 -13.91 3.85 1.95
C THR A 87 -14.18 3.61 0.47
N ASP A 88 -13.36 4.18 -0.43
CA ASP A 88 -13.53 4.02 -1.88
C ASP A 88 -13.31 2.57 -2.31
N THR A 89 -12.26 1.93 -1.77
CA THR A 89 -11.97 0.53 -2.05
C THR A 89 -13.08 -0.36 -1.50
N PHE A 90 -13.54 -0.16 -0.27
CA PHE A 90 -14.69 -0.90 0.28
C PHE A 90 -15.96 -0.70 -0.53
N LEU A 91 -16.23 0.50 -1.04
CA LEU A 91 -17.37 0.78 -1.90
C LEU A 91 -17.26 0.03 -3.23
N ALA A 92 -16.10 0.05 -3.86
CA ALA A 92 -15.87 -0.73 -5.07
C ALA A 92 -16.06 -2.24 -4.80
N PHE A 93 -15.55 -2.76 -3.68
CA PHE A 93 -15.82 -4.15 -3.31
C PHE A 93 -17.29 -4.43 -3.05
N ALA A 94 -18.02 -3.55 -2.38
CA ALA A 94 -19.46 -3.75 -2.17
C ALA A 94 -20.24 -3.85 -3.50
N VAL A 95 -19.79 -3.15 -4.55
CA VAL A 95 -20.42 -3.16 -5.87
C VAL A 95 -20.01 -4.38 -6.70
N PHE A 96 -18.71 -4.72 -6.71
CA PHE A 96 -18.17 -5.75 -7.59
C PHE A 96 -18.07 -7.14 -6.94
N SER A 97 -18.15 -7.22 -5.61
CA SER A 97 -18.03 -8.49 -4.88
C SER A 97 -19.38 -9.15 -4.70
N SER A 98 -19.51 -10.38 -5.17
CA SER A 98 -20.64 -11.25 -4.83
C SER A 98 -20.47 -11.90 -3.43
N ASP A 99 -19.24 -12.22 -3.03
CA ASP A 99 -18.92 -12.91 -1.78
C ASP A 99 -17.57 -12.48 -1.19
N ILE A 100 -17.52 -12.31 0.14
CA ILE A 100 -16.27 -11.98 0.84
C ILE A 100 -15.47 -13.27 1.09
N SER A 101 -14.45 -13.50 0.25
CA SER A 101 -13.53 -14.63 0.40
C SER A 101 -12.29 -14.26 1.22
N SER A 102 -11.64 -15.27 1.83
CA SER A 102 -10.39 -15.07 2.57
C SER A 102 -9.29 -14.49 1.68
N ASN A 103 -9.23 -14.91 0.42
CA ASN A 103 -8.23 -14.44 -0.53
C ASN A 103 -8.45 -12.97 -0.91
N LEU A 104 -9.71 -12.54 -0.99
CA LEU A 104 -10.09 -11.16 -1.24
C LEU A 104 -9.68 -10.23 -0.09
N LEU A 105 -9.91 -10.65 1.17
CA LEU A 105 -9.44 -9.89 2.33
C LEU A 105 -7.92 -9.73 2.34
N LEU A 106 -7.18 -10.76 1.95
CA LEU A 106 -5.72 -10.71 1.88
C LEU A 106 -5.24 -9.77 0.76
N SER A 107 -5.83 -9.86 -0.44
CA SER A 107 -5.48 -8.98 -1.56
C SER A 107 -5.83 -7.52 -1.27
N LEU A 108 -6.97 -7.26 -0.62
CA LEU A 108 -7.37 -5.95 -0.11
C LEU A 108 -6.32 -5.41 0.89
N ALA A 109 -5.92 -6.23 1.87
CA ALA A 109 -4.98 -5.80 2.90
C ALA A 109 -3.61 -5.43 2.29
N LEU A 110 -3.14 -6.22 1.33
CA LEU A 110 -1.90 -5.92 0.58
C LEU A 110 -2.03 -4.65 -0.26
N LEU A 111 -3.16 -4.45 -0.95
CA LEU A 111 -3.41 -3.25 -1.74
C LEU A 111 -3.37 -2.00 -0.87
N LEU A 112 -4.08 -2.00 0.26
CA LEU A 112 -4.10 -0.86 1.19
C LEU A 112 -2.71 -0.60 1.80
N PHE A 113 -1.97 -1.66 2.11
CA PHE A 113 -0.59 -1.54 2.58
C PHE A 113 0.31 -0.84 1.56
N ILE A 114 0.24 -1.23 0.29
CA ILE A 114 1.03 -0.60 -0.79
C ILE A 114 0.55 0.84 -1.05
N LYS A 115 -0.76 1.08 -1.06
CA LYS A 115 -1.39 2.40 -1.25
C LYS A 115 -0.95 3.40 -0.19
N TYR A 116 -0.76 2.94 1.05
CA TYR A 116 -0.22 3.76 2.14
C TYR A 116 1.18 4.32 1.82
N PHE A 117 2.10 3.47 1.35
CA PHE A 117 3.45 3.92 0.99
C PHE A 117 3.45 4.88 -0.20
N HIS A 118 2.59 4.63 -1.20
CA HIS A 118 2.41 5.52 -2.34
C HIS A 118 1.91 6.90 -1.92
N PHE A 119 0.96 6.96 -0.98
CA PHE A 119 0.49 8.22 -0.43
C PHE A 119 1.58 8.93 0.39
N ALA A 120 2.37 8.20 1.16
CA ALA A 120 3.51 8.77 1.88
C ALA A 120 4.51 9.40 0.91
N PHE A 121 4.81 8.71 -0.19
CA PHE A 121 5.70 9.20 -1.23
C PHE A 121 5.20 10.47 -1.93
N GLU A 122 3.92 10.49 -2.31
CA GLU A 122 3.28 11.66 -2.92
C GLU A 122 3.31 12.88 -1.99
N VAL A 123 2.96 12.68 -0.71
CA VAL A 123 2.98 13.75 0.30
C VAL A 123 4.39 14.28 0.51
N ARG A 124 5.39 13.37 0.53
CA ARG A 124 6.80 13.77 0.66
C ARG A 124 7.27 14.61 -0.51
N ILE A 125 6.95 14.23 -1.75
CA ILE A 125 7.30 15.01 -2.94
C ILE A 125 6.60 16.38 -2.93
N GLY A 126 5.32 16.41 -2.56
CA GLY A 126 4.59 17.67 -2.38
C GLY A 126 5.10 18.55 -1.23
N SER A 127 5.89 17.99 -0.31
CA SER A 127 6.61 18.77 0.69
C SER A 127 7.95 19.29 0.18
N ILE A 128 8.66 18.51 -0.64
CA ILE A 128 9.94 18.92 -1.24
C ILE A 128 9.76 20.18 -2.09
N GLU A 129 8.61 20.35 -2.72
CA GLU A 129 8.25 21.59 -3.45
C GLU A 129 8.32 22.86 -2.60
N ARG A 130 8.11 22.73 -1.28
CA ARG A 130 8.13 23.85 -0.32
C ARG A 130 9.47 24.00 0.38
N ASP A 131 10.37 23.03 0.25
CA ASP A 131 11.66 23.05 0.93
C ASP A 131 12.69 23.82 0.08
N VAL A 132 13.43 24.74 0.71
CA VAL A 132 14.44 25.58 0.04
C VAL A 132 15.70 24.78 -0.34
N VAL A 133 15.99 23.68 0.37
CA VAL A 133 17.19 22.86 0.18
C VAL A 133 16.78 21.40 0.04
N ILE A 134 17.17 20.78 -1.08
CA ILE A 134 16.92 19.37 -1.36
C ILE A 134 18.21 18.57 -1.18
N PRO A 135 18.37 17.82 -0.07
CA PRO A 135 19.58 17.03 0.12
C PRO A 135 19.61 15.86 -0.87
N LYS A 136 20.78 15.57 -1.43
CA LYS A 136 20.99 14.46 -2.40
C LYS A 136 20.55 13.09 -1.86
N SER A 137 20.65 12.87 -0.55
CA SER A 137 20.18 11.64 0.10
C SER A 137 18.68 11.42 -0.06
N THR A 138 17.86 12.48 -0.05
CA THR A 138 16.40 12.36 -0.26
C THR A 138 16.10 11.88 -1.66
N ILE A 139 16.80 12.39 -2.67
CA ILE A 139 16.62 11.98 -4.07
C ILE A 139 17.00 10.51 -4.24
N LEU A 140 18.14 10.09 -3.69
CA LEU A 140 18.59 8.70 -3.77
C LEU A 140 17.59 7.75 -3.07
N LYS A 141 17.11 8.11 -1.87
CA LYS A 141 16.08 7.33 -1.16
C LYS A 141 14.76 7.26 -1.95
N SER A 142 14.32 8.38 -2.53
CA SER A 142 13.14 8.43 -3.39
C SER A 142 13.29 7.60 -4.66
N SER A 143 14.47 7.58 -5.28
CA SER A 143 14.75 6.72 -6.45
C SER A 143 14.75 5.24 -6.10
N VAL A 144 15.32 4.85 -4.96
CA VAL A 144 15.27 3.45 -4.49
C VAL A 144 13.84 3.03 -4.17
N PHE A 145 13.09 3.89 -3.47
CA PHE A 145 11.66 3.68 -3.20
C PHE A 145 10.89 3.47 -4.50
N PHE A 146 11.09 4.32 -5.50
CA PHE A 146 10.44 4.23 -6.79
C PHE A 146 10.68 2.90 -7.49
N ILE A 147 11.94 2.49 -7.63
CA ILE A 147 12.29 1.25 -8.35
C ILE A 147 11.69 0.05 -7.64
N PHE A 148 11.77 0.01 -6.30
CA PHE A 148 11.23 -1.08 -5.50
C PHE A 148 9.70 -1.20 -5.63
N PHE A 149 8.97 -0.09 -5.46
CA PHE A 149 7.51 -0.11 -5.53
C PHE A 149 7.00 -0.28 -6.97
N LEU A 150 7.67 0.27 -7.98
CA LEU A 150 7.31 0.04 -9.38
C LEU A 150 7.43 -1.44 -9.75
N PHE A 151 8.49 -2.11 -9.30
CA PHE A 151 8.64 -3.55 -9.52
C PHE A 151 7.54 -4.34 -8.80
N MET A 152 7.24 -4.00 -7.54
CA MET A 152 6.16 -4.65 -6.78
C MET A 152 4.80 -4.48 -7.46
N ASP A 153 4.44 -3.27 -7.89
CA ASP A 153 3.14 -3.02 -8.51
C ASP A 153 3.01 -3.77 -9.85
N LEU A 154 4.05 -3.75 -10.69
CA LEU A 154 4.07 -4.53 -11.94
C LEU A 154 3.99 -6.04 -11.68
N PHE A 155 4.66 -6.52 -10.64
CA PHE A 155 4.57 -7.92 -10.22
C PHE A 155 3.15 -8.28 -9.80
N PHE A 156 2.47 -7.45 -8.98
CA PHE A 156 1.09 -7.71 -8.57
C PHE A 156 0.10 -7.62 -9.73
N VAL A 157 0.26 -6.64 -10.64
CA VAL A 157 -0.53 -6.56 -11.88
C VAL A 157 -0.37 -7.83 -12.71
N HIS A 158 0.87 -8.26 -12.93
CA HIS A 158 1.16 -9.47 -13.72
C HIS A 158 0.63 -10.73 -13.03
N TYR A 159 0.86 -10.88 -11.73
CA TYR A 159 0.35 -11.99 -10.93
C TYR A 159 -1.17 -12.08 -11.02
N LEU A 160 -1.87 -10.97 -10.74
CA LEU A 160 -3.32 -10.96 -10.80
C LEU A 160 -3.84 -11.19 -12.22
N TYR A 161 -3.17 -10.67 -13.25
CA TYR A 161 -3.56 -10.90 -14.64
C TYR A 161 -3.43 -12.38 -15.06
N VAL A 162 -2.35 -13.05 -14.66
CA VAL A 162 -2.11 -14.47 -15.00
C VAL A 162 -3.08 -15.39 -14.27
N TYR A 163 -3.39 -15.08 -13.00
CA TYR A 163 -4.35 -15.84 -12.20
C TYR A 163 -5.77 -15.29 -12.30
N SER A 164 -6.03 -14.35 -13.21
CA SER A 164 -7.36 -13.78 -13.40
C SER A 164 -8.22 -14.77 -14.17
N ASP A 165 -9.33 -15.18 -13.60
CA ASP A 165 -10.39 -15.78 -14.41
C ASP A 165 -11.14 -14.64 -15.12
N ASN A 166 -11.41 -14.79 -16.41
CA ASN A 166 -12.07 -13.75 -17.23
C ASN A 166 -13.47 -13.34 -16.71
N SER A 167 -14.06 -14.12 -15.81
CA SER A 167 -15.36 -13.84 -15.19
C SER A 167 -15.26 -13.15 -13.83
N ASP A 168 -14.07 -13.00 -13.24
CA ASP A 168 -13.90 -12.41 -11.91
C ASP A 168 -13.71 -10.89 -11.98
N ASN A 169 -14.82 -10.17 -11.85
CA ASN A 169 -14.85 -8.71 -11.80
C ASN A 169 -13.95 -8.12 -10.70
N ILE A 170 -13.73 -8.85 -9.61
CA ILE A 170 -12.95 -8.36 -8.46
C ILE A 170 -11.46 -8.37 -8.78
N GLN A 171 -10.98 -9.41 -9.46
CA GLN A 171 -9.58 -9.48 -9.88
C GLN A 171 -9.26 -8.36 -10.87
N HIS A 172 -10.16 -8.09 -11.83
CA HIS A 172 -10.03 -6.96 -12.74
C HIS A 172 -10.02 -5.60 -12.02
N LEU A 173 -10.89 -5.40 -11.03
CA LEU A 173 -10.89 -4.20 -10.19
C LEU A 173 -9.55 -4.02 -9.47
N MET A 174 -8.99 -5.09 -8.90
CA MET A 174 -7.69 -5.04 -8.21
C MET A 174 -6.55 -4.71 -9.18
N ILE A 175 -6.53 -5.32 -10.38
CA ILE A 175 -5.56 -5.00 -11.42
C ILE A 175 -5.60 -3.51 -11.75
N ASN A 176 -6.79 -2.93 -11.89
CA ASN A 176 -6.97 -1.51 -12.14
C ASN A 176 -6.43 -0.64 -10.99
N GLU A 177 -6.72 -0.97 -9.74
CA GLU A 177 -6.18 -0.25 -8.57
C GLU A 177 -4.64 -0.25 -8.54
N TYR A 178 -3.99 -1.38 -8.85
CA TYR A 178 -2.53 -1.45 -8.95
C TYR A 178 -1.97 -0.68 -10.16
N ALA A 179 -2.66 -0.69 -11.30
CA ALA A 179 -2.27 0.13 -12.45
C ALA A 179 -2.33 1.64 -12.14
N ILE A 180 -3.38 2.05 -11.41
CA ILE A 180 -3.53 3.43 -10.91
C ILE A 180 -2.37 3.80 -9.97
N LEU A 181 -1.96 2.89 -9.08
CA LEU A 181 -0.79 3.08 -8.22
C LEU A 181 0.50 3.26 -9.04
N CYS A 182 0.74 2.43 -10.05
CA CYS A 182 1.88 2.57 -10.97
C CYS A 182 1.93 3.96 -11.63
N ILE A 183 0.81 4.39 -12.24
CA ILE A 183 0.73 5.67 -12.95
C ILE A 183 1.00 6.83 -11.98
N ASN A 184 0.41 6.78 -10.79
CA ASN A 184 0.64 7.77 -9.74
C ASN A 184 2.09 7.79 -9.27
N LEU A 185 2.73 6.63 -9.14
CA LEU A 185 4.12 6.51 -8.74
C LEU A 185 5.05 7.16 -9.78
N VAL A 186 4.84 6.88 -11.07
CA VAL A 186 5.58 7.50 -12.18
C VAL A 186 5.36 9.02 -12.22
N TYR A 187 4.10 9.47 -12.12
CA TYR A 187 3.75 10.89 -12.06
C TYR A 187 4.53 11.62 -10.96
N ASN A 188 4.55 11.05 -9.76
CA ASN A 188 5.22 11.61 -8.60
C ASN A 188 6.75 11.66 -8.80
N MET A 189 7.34 10.64 -9.42
CA MET A 189 8.77 10.68 -9.77
C MET A 189 9.11 11.75 -10.81
N VAL A 190 8.31 11.90 -11.86
CA VAL A 190 8.55 12.94 -12.87
C VAL A 190 8.42 14.32 -12.21
N LYS A 191 7.44 14.50 -11.32
CA LYS A 191 7.30 15.74 -10.52
C LYS A 191 8.57 16.00 -9.69
N LEU A 192 9.13 14.99 -9.03
CA LEU A 192 10.38 15.10 -8.27
C LEU A 192 11.56 15.50 -9.18
N ILE A 193 11.69 14.89 -10.36
CA ILE A 193 12.77 15.22 -11.32
C ILE A 193 12.67 16.69 -11.76
N ILE A 194 11.46 17.17 -12.09
CA ILE A 194 11.24 18.57 -12.47
C ILE A 194 11.64 19.50 -11.32
N HIS A 195 11.23 19.20 -10.08
CA HIS A 195 11.64 19.98 -8.91
C HIS A 195 13.14 20.01 -8.69
N TYR A 196 13.82 18.89 -8.95
CA TYR A 196 15.27 18.83 -8.79
C TYR A 196 16.01 19.63 -9.89
N ILE A 197 15.53 19.59 -11.13
CA ILE A 197 16.07 20.40 -12.22
C ILE A 197 15.88 21.90 -11.93
N ASP A 198 14.70 22.29 -11.43
CA ASP A 198 14.40 23.67 -11.01
C ASP A 198 15.31 24.10 -9.86
N TYR A 199 15.57 23.22 -8.88
CA TYR A 199 16.50 23.49 -7.78
C TYR A 199 17.95 23.70 -8.23
N ILE A 200 18.41 23.01 -9.28
CA ILE A 200 19.76 23.18 -9.84
C ILE A 200 19.86 24.49 -10.65
N LYS A 201 18.76 24.97 -11.23
CA LYS A 201 18.75 26.17 -12.06
C LYS A 201 18.55 27.40 -11.18
N ASP A 202 19.53 28.30 -11.19
CA ASP A 202 19.45 29.57 -10.43
C ASP A 202 18.40 30.57 -10.96
N TYR A 203 17.70 30.25 -12.05
CA TYR A 203 16.67 31.11 -12.66
C TYR A 203 15.28 30.47 -12.57
N ALA A 204 14.26 31.30 -12.30
CA ALA A 204 12.88 30.84 -12.18
C ALA A 204 12.40 30.14 -13.47
N PHE A 205 12.10 28.84 -13.36
CA PHE A 205 11.63 28.06 -14.50
C PHE A 205 10.18 28.44 -14.84
N HIS A 206 9.99 29.47 -15.66
CA HIS A 206 8.66 29.99 -16.05
C HIS A 206 7.72 28.92 -16.66
N ALA A 207 8.28 27.85 -17.24
CA ALA A 207 7.51 26.72 -17.79
C ALA A 207 7.15 25.63 -16.77
N LYS A 208 7.48 25.78 -15.48
CA LYS A 208 7.21 24.76 -14.45
C LYS A 208 5.71 24.48 -14.30
N ILE A 209 4.92 25.54 -14.24
CA ILE A 209 3.47 25.47 -14.04
C ILE A 209 2.81 24.80 -15.26
N THR A 210 3.24 25.17 -16.47
CA THR A 210 2.73 24.54 -17.70
C THR A 210 3.12 23.07 -17.78
N LEU A 211 4.36 22.70 -17.44
CA LEU A 211 4.79 21.29 -17.38
C LEU A 211 3.97 20.48 -16.37
N PHE A 212 3.68 21.02 -15.19
CA PHE A 212 2.81 20.36 -14.23
C PHE A 212 1.37 20.21 -14.73
N SER A 213 0.84 21.19 -15.45
CA SER A 213 -0.49 21.05 -16.07
C SER A 213 -0.52 19.94 -17.13
N TYR A 214 0.49 19.83 -18.00
CA TYR A 214 0.59 18.72 -18.96
C TYR A 214 0.76 17.37 -18.28
N LEU A 215 1.59 17.30 -17.24
CA LEU A 215 1.81 16.08 -16.46
C LEU A 215 0.50 15.61 -15.80
N PHE A 216 -0.28 16.54 -15.26
CA PHE A 216 -1.58 16.25 -14.67
C PHE A 216 -2.57 15.72 -15.70
N ILE A 217 -2.65 16.36 -16.87
CA ILE A 217 -3.48 15.88 -17.99
C ILE A 217 -3.06 14.47 -18.37
N PHE A 218 -1.76 14.21 -18.55
CA PHE A 218 -1.26 12.89 -18.91
C PHE A 218 -1.62 11.81 -17.88
N LYS A 219 -1.52 12.13 -16.59
CA LYS A 219 -1.96 11.25 -15.51
C LYS A 219 -3.46 10.94 -15.58
N CYS A 220 -4.30 11.86 -16.05
CA CYS A 220 -5.74 11.67 -16.15
C CYS A 220 -6.19 10.87 -17.39
N ILE A 221 -5.40 10.81 -18.46
CA ILE A 221 -5.72 10.07 -19.70
C ILE A 221 -6.16 8.61 -19.43
N PRO A 222 -5.45 7.80 -18.63
CA PRO A 222 -5.84 6.39 -18.41
C PRO A 222 -7.13 6.20 -17.60
N PHE A 223 -7.79 7.28 -17.17
CA PHE A 223 -9.06 7.25 -16.44
C PHE A 223 -10.28 7.64 -17.30
N PHE A 224 -10.06 8.01 -18.57
CA PHE A 224 -11.09 8.30 -19.57
C PHE A 224 -11.16 7.18 -20.60
#